data_AF-A0A286AU92-F1
#
_entry.id   AF-A0A286AU92-F1
#
_cell.length_a   1.000
_cell.length_b   1.000
_cell.length_c   1.000
_cell.angle_alpha   90.00
_cell.angle_beta   90.00
_cell.angle_gamma   90.00
#
_symmetry.space_group_name_H-M   'P 1'
#
loop_
_entity.id
_entity.type
_entity.pdbx_description
1 polymer ?
#
loop_
_entity_poly.entity_id
_entity_poly.type
_entity_poly.pdbx_seq_one_letter_code
_entity_poly.pdbx_strand_id
1 'polypeptide(L)'
;MAASARASAHVSSFPESSEAASVESLVLQACDDIDSLHAVHRAYACLEKLIVPQGVNDTEEVYPTRTELSALVRVVNEELQRRVETADTTMQSLRVALSEGGAR
;
A
#
# COMPACT_ATOMS: atom_id res chain seq x y z
N MET A 1 -49.82 39.14 19.08
CA MET A 1 -48.49 38.52 19.28
C MET A 1 -48.67 37.02 19.20
N ALA A 2 -48.20 36.37 18.13
CA ALA A 2 -48.24 34.91 18.00
C ALA A 2 -46.80 34.39 17.91
N ALA A 3 -46.35 33.67 18.93
CA ALA A 3 -45.01 33.09 18.98
C ALA A 3 -45.04 31.70 18.32
N SER A 4 -44.37 31.58 17.18
CA SER A 4 -44.17 30.31 16.48
C SER A 4 -42.94 29.61 17.06
N ALA A 5 -43.16 28.56 17.86
CA ALA A 5 -42.09 27.70 18.33
C ALA A 5 -41.53 26.90 17.14
N ARG A 6 -40.27 27.14 16.77
CA ARG A 6 -39.56 26.30 15.81
C ARG A 6 -39.04 25.08 16.55
N ALA A 7 -39.63 23.92 16.25
CA ALA A 7 -39.10 22.62 16.65
C ALA A 7 -37.74 22.40 15.96
N SER A 8 -36.67 22.35 16.76
CA SER A 8 -35.33 22.02 16.28
C SER A 8 -35.29 20.52 16.00
N ALA A 9 -35.25 20.14 14.72
CA ALA A 9 -34.95 18.78 14.31
C ALA A 9 -33.46 18.54 14.54
N HIS A 10 -33.12 17.95 15.69
CA HIS A 10 -31.80 17.38 15.90
C HIS A 10 -31.62 16.20 14.95
N VAL A 11 -30.90 16.43 13.85
CA VAL A 11 -30.32 15.35 13.06
C VAL A 11 -29.27 14.70 13.95
N SER A 12 -29.60 13.51 14.47
CA SER A 12 -28.62 12.64 15.09
C SER A 12 -27.66 12.17 14.00
N SER A 13 -26.48 12.81 13.93
CA SER A 13 -25.37 12.29 13.16
C SER A 13 -24.83 11.07 13.90
N PHE A 14 -25.23 9.88 13.44
CA PHE A 14 -24.75 8.60 13.94
C PHE A 14 -23.21 8.54 13.82
N PRO A 15 -22.47 8.14 14.88
CA PRO A 15 -21.01 8.06 14.83
C PRO A 15 -20.49 6.90 13.95
N GLU A 16 -21.32 5.89 13.67
CA GLU A 16 -20.95 4.67 12.95
C GLU A 16 -20.43 4.92 11.53
N SER A 17 -20.84 6.02 10.90
CA SER A 17 -20.42 6.35 9.52
C SER A 17 -18.94 6.73 9.41
N SER A 18 -18.32 7.24 10.48
CA SER A 18 -16.93 7.71 10.43
C SER A 18 -15.91 6.59 10.68
N GLU A 19 -16.26 5.62 11.52
CA GLU A 19 -15.41 4.46 11.82
C GLU A 19 -15.40 3.47 10.64
N ALA A 20 -16.57 3.20 10.03
CA ALA A 20 -16.66 2.33 8.86
C ALA A 20 -15.89 2.90 7.65
N ALA A 21 -15.99 4.22 7.40
CA ALA A 21 -15.25 4.89 6.34
C ALA A 21 -13.73 4.88 6.59
N SER A 22 -13.30 4.97 7.85
CA SER A 22 -11.89 4.85 8.24
C SER A 22 -11.33 3.44 7.96
N VAL A 23 -12.08 2.39 8.32
CA VAL A 23 -11.72 1.00 8.04
C VAL A 23 -11.66 0.73 6.54
N GLU A 24 -12.66 1.20 5.77
CA GLU A 24 -12.68 1.04 4.31
C GLU A 24 -11.46 1.71 3.66
N SER A 25 -11.08 2.91 4.10
CA SER A 25 -9.85 3.57 3.64
C SER A 25 -8.59 2.75 3.95
N LEU A 26 -8.50 2.12 5.12
CA LEU A 26 -7.35 1.28 5.49
C LEU A 26 -7.30 -0.01 4.67
N VAL A 27 -8.45 -0.58 4.30
CA VAL A 27 -8.51 -1.74 3.40
C VAL A 27 -8.01 -1.36 2.00
N LEU A 28 -8.46 -0.22 1.47
CA LEU A 28 -7.97 0.28 0.18
C LEU A 28 -6.47 0.53 0.21
N GLN A 29 -5.96 1.18 1.27
CA GLN A 29 -4.52 1.40 1.44
C GLN A 29 -3.74 0.08 1.51
N ALA A 30 -4.26 -0.95 2.17
CA ALA A 30 -3.61 -2.27 2.21
C ALA A 30 -3.57 -2.94 0.82
N CYS A 31 -4.61 -2.76 -0.01
CA CYS A 31 -4.59 -3.22 -1.40
C CYS A 31 -3.51 -2.48 -2.21
N ASP A 32 -3.42 -1.15 -2.07
CA ASP A 32 -2.41 -0.34 -2.73
C ASP A 32 -0.98 -0.74 -2.29
N ASP A 33 -0.79 -1.05 -1.00
CA ASP A 33 0.49 -1.49 -0.45
C ASP A 33 0.91 -2.86 -1.04
N ILE A 34 -0.04 -3.79 -1.24
CA ILE A 34 0.21 -5.09 -1.90
C ILE A 34 0.59 -4.90 -3.39
N ASP A 35 -0.13 -4.06 -4.12
CA ASP A 35 0.20 -3.75 -5.52
C ASP A 35 1.59 -3.08 -5.63
N SER A 36 1.91 -2.23 -4.66
CA SER A 36 3.23 -1.63 -4.52
C SER A 36 4.31 -2.70 -4.29
N LEU A 37 4.08 -3.71 -3.44
CA LEU A 37 5.01 -4.83 -3.27
C LEU A 37 5.20 -5.64 -4.56
N HIS A 38 4.12 -5.87 -5.33
CA HIS A 38 4.19 -6.53 -6.62
C HIS A 38 5.07 -5.77 -7.63
N ALA A 39 5.06 -4.44 -7.62
CA ALA A 39 5.92 -3.64 -8.49
C ALA A 39 7.42 -3.85 -8.18
N VAL A 40 7.80 -3.95 -6.90
CA VAL A 40 9.19 -4.24 -6.51
C VAL A 40 9.59 -5.66 -6.88
N HIS A 41 8.69 -6.64 -6.70
CA HIS A 41 8.92 -8.00 -7.16
C HIS A 41 9.16 -8.07 -8.68
N ARG A 42 8.40 -7.32 -9.48
CA ARG A 42 8.64 -7.21 -10.93
C ARG A 42 10.00 -6.59 -11.24
N ALA A 43 10.47 -5.61 -10.45
CA ALA A 43 11.81 -5.05 -10.61
C ALA A 43 12.90 -6.11 -10.35
N TYR A 44 12.78 -6.95 -9.31
CA TYR A 44 13.69 -8.10 -9.12
C TYR A 44 13.70 -9.05 -10.31
N ALA A 45 12.53 -9.45 -10.81
CA ALA A 45 12.43 -10.33 -11.98
C ALA A 45 13.07 -9.72 -13.24
N CYS A 46 13.05 -8.38 -13.38
CA CYS A 46 13.75 -7.69 -14.46
C CYS A 46 15.27 -7.71 -14.27
N LEU A 47 15.77 -7.56 -13.03
CA LEU A 47 17.20 -7.69 -12.73
C LEU A 47 17.71 -9.10 -13.04
N GLU A 48 16.96 -10.15 -12.69
CA GLU A 48 17.31 -11.53 -13.04
C GLU A 48 17.46 -11.71 -14.55
N LYS A 49 16.54 -11.11 -15.32
CA LYS A 49 16.56 -11.10 -16.78
C LYS A 49 17.76 -10.37 -17.39
N LEU A 50 18.37 -9.41 -16.70
CA LEU A 50 19.62 -8.78 -17.16
C LEU A 50 20.84 -9.68 -16.97
N ILE A 51 20.75 -10.70 -16.12
CA ILE A 51 21.84 -11.63 -15.82
C ILE A 51 21.75 -12.88 -16.69
N VAL A 52 20.54 -13.31 -17.04
CA VAL A 52 20.29 -14.50 -17.87
C VAL A 52 20.36 -14.14 -19.36
N PRO A 53 21.14 -14.86 -20.18
CA PRO A 53 21.13 -14.67 -21.63
C PRO A 53 19.72 -14.88 -22.22
N GLN A 54 19.19 -13.89 -22.92
CA GLN A 54 17.78 -13.85 -23.36
C GLN A 54 17.51 -14.59 -24.68
N GLY A 55 18.53 -14.93 -25.46
CA GLY A 55 18.37 -15.74 -26.67
C GLY A 55 19.47 -15.56 -27.72
N VAL A 56 19.41 -16.38 -28.77
CA VAL A 56 20.40 -16.44 -29.87
C VAL A 56 20.35 -15.24 -30.84
N ASN A 57 19.33 -14.40 -30.74
CA ASN A 57 19.12 -13.21 -31.59
C ASN A 57 18.95 -11.92 -30.79
N ASP A 58 19.26 -11.93 -29.49
CA ASP A 58 19.26 -10.70 -28.71
C ASP A 58 20.54 -9.92 -29.02
N THR A 59 20.41 -8.92 -29.89
CA THR A 59 21.56 -8.13 -30.37
C THR A 59 22.01 -7.07 -29.37
N GLU A 60 21.21 -6.78 -28.34
CA GLU A 60 21.58 -5.88 -27.24
C GLU A 60 22.22 -6.70 -26.10
N GLU A 61 23.51 -7.00 -26.23
CA GLU A 61 24.24 -7.63 -25.13
C GLU A 61 24.46 -6.60 -23.99
N VAL A 62 23.78 -6.80 -22.87
CA VAL A 62 23.98 -6.01 -21.64
C VAL A 62 24.98 -6.75 -20.75
N TYR A 63 26.13 -6.13 -20.48
CA TYR A 63 27.17 -6.66 -19.59
C TYR A 63 27.30 -5.80 -18.32
N PRO A 64 26.40 -5.96 -17.35
CA PRO A 64 26.50 -5.18 -16.12
C PRO A 64 27.68 -5.69 -15.28
N THR A 65 28.48 -4.76 -14.79
CA THR A 65 29.54 -5.07 -13.83
C THR A 65 28.93 -5.53 -12.50
N ARG A 66 29.72 -6.26 -11.70
CA ARG A 66 29.32 -6.66 -10.35
C ARG A 66 28.93 -5.45 -9.48
N THR A 67 29.58 -4.30 -9.67
CA THR A 67 29.29 -3.06 -8.95
C THR A 67 27.93 -2.49 -9.34
N GLU A 68 27.61 -2.46 -10.64
CA GLU A 68 26.31 -2.01 -11.14
C GLU A 68 25.18 -2.92 -10.65
N LEU A 69 25.37 -4.25 -10.74
CA LEU A 69 24.41 -5.22 -10.18
C LEU A 69 24.22 -5.04 -8.68
N SER A 70 25.30 -4.86 -7.92
CA SER A 70 25.24 -4.63 -6.46
C SER A 70 24.48 -3.34 -6.13
N ALA A 71 24.73 -2.26 -6.88
CA ALA A 71 24.02 -0.99 -6.70
C ALA A 71 22.52 -1.13 -6.98
N LEU A 72 22.15 -1.81 -8.07
CA LEU A 72 20.75 -2.06 -8.42
C LEU A 72 20.04 -2.91 -7.36
N VAL A 73 20.63 -4.04 -6.95
CA VAL A 73 20.07 -4.91 -5.92
C VAL A 73 19.89 -4.15 -4.60
N ARG A 74 20.87 -3.33 -4.20
CA ARG A 74 20.76 -2.52 -2.99
C ARG A 74 19.56 -1.57 -3.04
N VAL A 75 19.38 -0.84 -4.13
CA VAL A 75 18.25 0.10 -4.27
C VAL A 75 16.91 -0.63 -4.21
N VAL A 76 16.80 -1.78 -4.89
CA VAL A 76 15.56 -2.57 -4.87
C VAL A 76 15.30 -3.17 -3.47
N ASN A 77 16.35 -3.62 -2.76
CA ASN A 77 16.22 -4.11 -1.38
C ASN A 77 15.75 -3.01 -0.41
N GLU A 78 16.34 -1.82 -0.50
CA GLU A 78 15.96 -0.67 0.33
C GLU A 78 14.50 -0.27 0.08
N GLU A 79 14.06 -0.29 -1.19
CA GLU A 79 12.68 0.00 -1.55
C GLU A 79 11.70 -1.10 -1.11
N LEU A 80 12.08 -2.37 -1.24
CA LEU A 80 11.29 -3.50 -0.74
C LEU A 80 11.05 -3.34 0.76
N GLN A 81 12.12 -3.09 1.51
CA GLN A 81 12.04 -2.94 2.96
C GLN A 81 11.11 -1.78 3.35
N ARG A 82 11.25 -0.62 2.70
CA ARG A 82 10.38 0.54 2.95
C ARG A 82 8.89 0.21 2.73
N ARG A 83 8.57 -0.52 1.66
CA ARG A 83 7.18 -0.92 1.33
C ARG A 83 6.64 -1.95 2.30
N VAL A 84 7.46 -2.91 2.74
CA VAL A 84 7.08 -3.87 3.79
C VAL A 84 6.75 -3.13 5.08
N GLU A 85 7.60 -2.20 5.53
CA GLU A 85 7.36 -1.40 6.75
C GLU A 85 6.08 -0.56 6.65
N THR A 86 5.79 -0.01 5.47
CA THR A 86 4.54 0.72 5.19
C THR A 86 3.33 -0.21 5.28
N ALA A 87 3.37 -1.34 4.57
CA ALA A 87 2.31 -2.34 4.59
C ALA A 87 2.03 -2.88 6.01
N ASP A 88 3.07 -3.14 6.79
CA ASP A 88 2.96 -3.59 8.18
C ASP A 88 2.27 -2.53 9.06
N THR A 89 2.60 -1.26 8.85
CA THR A 89 1.97 -0.13 9.56
C THR A 89 0.49 -0.01 9.19
N THR A 90 0.14 -0.15 7.90
CA THR A 90 -1.25 -0.16 7.43
C THR A 90 -2.02 -1.33 8.02
N MET A 91 -1.45 -2.55 7.97
CA MET A 91 -2.09 -3.75 8.54
C MET A 91 -2.28 -3.65 10.06
N GLN A 92 -1.32 -3.08 10.78
CA GLN A 92 -1.47 -2.85 12.21
C GLN A 92 -2.57 -1.83 12.51
N SER A 93 -2.66 -0.75 11.72
CA SER A 93 -3.73 0.24 11.84
C SER A 93 -5.10 -0.36 11.55
N LEU A 94 -5.21 -1.20 10.51
CA LEU A 94 -6.42 -1.94 10.19
C LEU A 94 -6.84 -2.89 11.31
N ARG A 95 -5.89 -3.63 11.91
CA ARG A 95 -6.17 -4.52 13.05
C ARG A 95 -6.71 -3.75 14.25
N VAL A 96 -6.15 -2.58 14.55
CA VAL A 96 -6.60 -1.73 15.65
C VAL A 96 -8.01 -1.23 15.37
N ALA A 97 -8.26 -0.68 14.18
CA ALA A 97 -9.57 -0.16 13.80
C ALA A 97 -10.67 -1.24 13.83
N LEU A 98 -10.37 -2.46 13.39
CA LEU A 98 -11.30 -3.60 13.48
C LEU A 98 -11.55 -4.05 14.93
N SER A 99 -10.54 -3.98 15.81
CA SER A 99 -10.70 -4.34 17.22
C SER A 99 -11.51 -3.30 18.00
N GLU A 100 -11.38 -2.02 17.64
CA GLU A 100 -12.15 -0.92 18.23
C GLU A 100 -13.61 -0.92 17.74
N GLY A 101 -13.83 -1.21 16.44
CA GLY A 101 -15.17 -1.33 15.86
C GLY A 101 -15.95 -2.59 16.30
N GLY A 102 -15.25 -3.68 16.64
CA GLY A 102 -15.86 -4.93 17.11
C GLY A 102 -16.12 -5.00 18.61
N ALA A 103 -15.66 -4.02 19.40
CA ALA A 103 -15.82 -3.97 20.85
C ALA A 103 -17.06 -3.17 21.31
N ARG A 104 -18.00 -2.86 20.41
CA ARG A 104 -19.26 -2.15 20.68
C ARG A 104 -20.47 -3.05 20.51
#